data_AF-A0A561VKX5-F1
#
_entry.id   AF-A0A561VKX5-F1
#
_cell.length_a   1.000
_cell.length_b   1.000
_cell.length_c   1.000
_cell.angle_alpha   90.00
_cell.angle_beta   90.00
_cell.angle_gamma   90.00
#
_symmetry.space_group_name_H-M   'P 1'
#
loop_
_entity.id
_entity.type
_entity.pdbx_description
1 polymer ?
#
loop_
_entity_poly.entity_id
_entity_poly.type
_entity_poly.pdbx_seq_one_letter_code
_entity_poly.pdbx_strand_id
1 'polypeptide(L)'
;MLRHTLTAAARTRSGLRPHARALRESMSAVVHRVLTEARAAGGLAAGLDIDLETARLYALLDGLSLRAVAGEPDSPRAVLRHHLDTLP
;
A
#
# COMPACT_ATOMS: atom_id res chain seq x y z
N MET A 1 -7.27 9.23 6.13
CA MET A 1 -6.71 10.54 6.56
C MET A 1 -5.60 10.44 7.60
N LEU A 2 -5.75 9.67 8.70
CA LEU A 2 -4.78 9.63 9.80
C LEU A 2 -3.34 9.21 9.42
N ARG A 3 -3.16 8.35 8.41
CA ARG A 3 -1.85 7.80 8.03
C ARG A 3 -0.88 8.84 7.48
N HIS A 4 -1.32 9.67 6.53
CA HIS A 4 -0.46 10.69 5.91
C HIS A 4 -0.09 11.80 6.90
N THR A 5 -1.05 12.21 7.74
CA THR A 5 -0.80 13.23 8.77
C THR A 5 0.17 12.71 9.84
N LEU A 6 0.08 11.43 10.22
CA LEU A 6 1.07 10.79 11.11
C LEU A 6 2.46 10.68 10.49
N THR A 7 2.57 10.25 9.24
CA THR A 7 3.87 10.15 8.55
C THR A 7 4.52 11.51 8.35
N ALA A 8 3.75 12.53 7.98
CA ALA A 8 4.24 13.91 7.89
C ALA A 8 4.65 14.46 9.26
N ALA A 9 3.84 14.23 10.30
CA ALA A 9 4.14 14.67 11.66
C ALA A 9 5.34 13.94 12.29
N ALA A 10 5.61 12.68 11.93
CA ALA A 10 6.76 11.92 12.41
C ALA A 10 8.12 12.47 11.92
N ARG A 11 8.12 13.27 10.84
CA ARG A 11 9.31 13.99 10.38
C ARG A 11 9.68 15.14 11.31
N THR A 12 8.70 15.80 11.92
CA THR A 12 8.88 16.96 12.81
C THR A 12 8.76 16.62 14.31
N ARG A 13 8.08 15.52 14.65
CA ARG A 13 7.93 14.99 16.02
C ARG A 13 8.46 13.56 16.08
N SER A 14 9.69 13.39 16.56
CA SER A 14 10.37 12.10 16.65
C SER A 14 9.60 11.04 17.46
N GLY A 15 8.84 11.44 18.48
CA GLY A 15 7.99 10.56 19.28
C GLY A 15 6.86 9.86 18.50
N LEU A 16 6.49 10.36 17.31
CA LEU A 16 5.47 9.74 16.45
C LEU A 16 6.05 8.70 15.48
N ARG A 17 7.37 8.58 15.35
CA ARG A 17 8.03 7.64 14.44
C ARG A 17 7.67 6.17 14.71
N PRO A 18 7.64 5.69 15.98
CA PRO A 18 7.25 4.30 16.25
C PRO A 18 5.81 4.01 15.81
N HIS A 19 4.89 4.95 16.03
CA HIS A 19 3.49 4.80 15.63
C HIS A 19 3.30 4.83 14.11
N ALA A 20 3.98 5.76 13.42
CA ALA A 20 3.97 5.79 11.96
C ALA A 20 4.58 4.51 11.34
N ARG A 21 5.63 3.98 11.96
CA ARG A 21 6.25 2.70 11.58
C ARG A 21 5.30 1.52 11.78
N ALA A 22 4.67 1.41 12.94
CA ALA A 22 3.71 0.34 13.24
C ALA A 22 2.54 0.35 12.24
N LEU A 23 1.99 1.53 11.93
CA LEU A 23 0.89 1.66 10.97
C LEU A 23 1.31 1.24 9.55
N ARG A 24 2.55 1.53 9.16
CA ARG A 24 3.14 1.05 7.89
C ARG A 24 3.30 -0.47 7.88
N GLU A 25 3.87 -1.04 8.94
CA GLU A 25 4.11 -2.47 9.06
C GLU A 25 2.80 -3.26 9.03
N SER A 26 1.76 -2.81 9.73
CA SER A 26 0.44 -3.47 9.70
C SER A 26 -0.17 -3.48 8.30
N MET A 27 -0.12 -2.38 7.57
CA MET A 27 -0.65 -2.33 6.21
C MET A 27 0.17 -3.20 5.25
N SER A 28 1.51 -3.19 5.37
CA SER A 28 2.38 -4.06 4.58
C SER A 28 2.09 -5.54 4.84
N ALA A 29 1.83 -5.93 6.09
CA ALA A 29 1.48 -7.30 6.45
C ALA A 29 0.14 -7.73 5.83
N VAL A 30 -0.86 -6.85 5.81
CA VAL A 30 -2.15 -7.11 5.15
C VAL A 30 -1.96 -7.31 3.64
N VAL A 31 -1.22 -6.41 2.98
CA VAL A 31 -0.94 -6.51 1.54
C VAL A 31 -0.20 -7.81 1.20
N HIS A 32 0.85 -8.13 1.96
CA HIS A 32 1.62 -9.36 1.81
C HIS A 32 0.72 -10.60 1.95
N ARG A 33 -0.16 -10.61 2.96
CA ARG A 33 -1.10 -11.73 3.17
C ARG A 33 -2.04 -11.89 1.99
N VAL A 34 -2.61 -10.81 1.46
CA VAL A 34 -3.50 -10.85 0.29
C VAL A 34 -2.79 -11.43 -0.93
N LEU A 35 -1.57 -10.96 -1.25
CA LEU A 35 -0.81 -11.46 -2.39
C LEU A 35 -0.39 -12.92 -2.22
N THR A 36 0.00 -13.32 -1.00
CA THR A 36 0.33 -14.71 -0.69
C THR A 36 -0.86 -15.64 -0.96
N GLU A 37 -2.05 -15.26 -0.51
CA GLU A 37 -3.27 -16.05 -0.71
C GLU A 37 -3.72 -16.05 -2.17
N ALA A 38 -3.60 -14.93 -2.87
CA ALA A 38 -3.89 -14.86 -4.30
C ALA A 38 -2.99 -15.82 -5.11
N ARG A 39 -1.70 -15.91 -4.77
CA ARG A 39 -0.78 -16.89 -5.37
C ARG A 39 -1.16 -18.32 -5.01
N ALA A 40 -1.49 -18.60 -3.74
CA ALA A 40 -1.93 -19.93 -3.30
C ALA A 40 -3.22 -20.38 -4.02
N ALA A 41 -4.11 -19.45 -4.36
CA ALA A 41 -5.32 -19.69 -5.14
C ALA A 41 -5.09 -19.81 -6.66
N GLY A 42 -3.84 -19.66 -7.14
CA GLY A 42 -3.49 -19.73 -8.56
C GLY A 42 -3.79 -18.46 -9.36
N GLY A 43 -4.10 -17.34 -8.69
CA GLY A 43 -4.37 -16.05 -9.33
C GLY A 43 -3.14 -15.20 -9.65
N LEU A 44 -1.93 -15.65 -9.26
CA LEU A 44 -0.66 -14.97 -9.50
C LEU A 44 0.41 -15.99 -9.93
N ALA A 45 1.43 -15.54 -10.67
CA ALA A 45 2.53 -16.41 -11.08
C ALA A 45 3.26 -17.05 -9.88
N ALA A 46 3.62 -18.33 -10.01
CA ALA A 46 4.30 -19.08 -8.94
C ALA A 46 5.67 -18.50 -8.55
N GLY A 47 6.39 -17.91 -9.53
CA GLY A 47 7.69 -17.25 -9.33
C GLY A 47 7.62 -15.78 -8.93
N LEU A 48 6.42 -15.24 -8.67
CA LEU A 48 6.25 -13.84 -8.31
C LEU A 48 6.94 -13.54 -6.97
N ASP A 49 7.75 -12.50 -6.95
CA ASP A 49 8.37 -11.96 -5.74
C ASP A 49 7.31 -11.20 -4.91
N ILE A 50 6.77 -11.86 -3.90
CA ILE A 50 5.69 -11.32 -3.07
C ILE A 50 6.17 -10.14 -2.22
N ASP A 51 7.42 -10.13 -1.79
CA ASP A 51 7.96 -9.03 -0.99
C ASP A 51 8.07 -7.75 -1.83
N LEU A 52 8.56 -7.89 -3.06
CA LEU A 52 8.62 -6.79 -4.03
C LEU A 52 7.22 -6.28 -4.39
N GLU A 53 6.29 -7.18 -4.73
CA GLU A 53 4.93 -6.77 -5.09
C GLU A 53 4.15 -6.20 -3.90
N THR A 54 4.45 -6.65 -2.68
CA THR A 54 3.94 -6.03 -1.45
C THR A 54 4.41 -4.58 -1.35
N ALA A 55 5.69 -4.32 -1.55
CA ALA A 55 6.25 -2.98 -1.49
C ALA A 55 5.65 -2.07 -2.59
N ARG A 56 5.50 -2.59 -3.81
CA ARG A 56 4.91 -1.87 -4.95
C ARG A 56 3.45 -1.51 -4.69
N LEU A 57 2.62 -2.49 -4.32
CA LEU A 57 1.20 -2.27 -4.04
C LEU A 57 0.99 -1.37 -2.81
N TYR A 58 1.80 -1.52 -1.77
CA TYR A 58 1.77 -0.63 -0.62
C TYR A 58 2.07 0.83 -1.02
N ALA A 59 3.11 1.07 -1.82
CA ALA A 59 3.46 2.40 -2.31
C ALA A 59 2.35 3.01 -3.17
N LEU A 60 1.72 2.21 -4.03
CA LEU A 60 0.56 2.64 -4.82
C LEU A 60 -0.61 3.06 -3.92
N LEU A 61 -0.98 2.23 -2.94
CA LEU A 61 -2.06 2.52 -1.99
C LEU A 61 -1.76 3.77 -1.15
N ASP A 62 -0.50 4.05 -0.84
CA ASP A 62 -0.09 5.30 -0.20
C ASP A 62 -0.26 6.51 -1.12
N GLY A 63 0.24 6.44 -2.35
CA GLY A 63 0.04 7.50 -3.35
C GLY A 63 -1.44 7.80 -3.60
N LEU A 64 -2.26 6.77 -3.83
CA LEU A 64 -3.71 6.93 -4.07
C LEU A 64 -4.45 7.53 -2.87
N SER A 65 -4.05 7.15 -1.65
CA SER A 65 -4.65 7.70 -0.44
C SER A 65 -4.30 9.18 -0.24
N LEU A 66 -3.09 9.60 -0.64
CA LEU A 66 -2.67 11.00 -0.59
C LEU A 66 -3.46 11.84 -1.59
N ARG A 67 -3.57 11.36 -2.84
CA ARG A 67 -4.30 12.02 -3.93
C ARG A 67 -5.78 12.17 -3.62
N ALA A 68 -6.40 11.15 -3.02
CA ALA A 68 -7.79 11.19 -2.57
C ALA A 68 -8.03 12.27 -1.50
N VAL A 69 -7.08 12.48 -0.58
CA VAL A 69 -7.15 13.56 0.41
C VAL A 69 -6.94 14.93 -0.23
N ALA A 70 -6.12 15.03 -1.27
CA ALA A 70 -5.88 16.26 -2.02
C ALA A 70 -7.05 16.67 -2.94
N GLY A 71 -8.10 15.83 -3.06
CA GLY A 71 -9.25 16.11 -3.91
C GLY A 71 -8.95 15.99 -5.41
N GLU A 72 -7.90 15.24 -5.78
CA GLU A 72 -7.55 15.05 -7.18
C GLU A 72 -8.64 14.25 -7.94
N PRO A 73 -8.90 14.57 -9.22
CA PRO A 73 -10.03 14.04 -9.97
C PRO A 73 -9.86 12.59 -10.44
N ASP A 74 -8.64 12.03 -10.39
CA ASP A 74 -8.41 10.64 -10.80
C ASP A 74 -9.18 9.68 -9.90
N SER A 75 -9.90 8.74 -10.49
CA SER A 75 -10.59 7.68 -9.74
C SER A 75 -9.56 6.73 -9.13
N PRO A 76 -9.34 6.72 -7.80
CA PRO A 76 -8.35 5.85 -7.18
C PRO A 76 -8.64 4.37 -7.43
N ARG A 77 -9.93 4.05 -7.65
CA ARG A 77 -10.40 2.72 -8.02
C ARG A 77 -9.96 2.31 -9.43
N ALA A 78 -9.93 3.24 -10.39
CA ALA A 78 -9.51 2.94 -11.75
C ALA A 78 -8.00 2.61 -11.80
N VAL A 79 -7.18 3.40 -11.10
CA VAL A 79 -5.73 3.17 -11.02
C VAL A 79 -5.43 1.87 -10.28
N LEU A 80 -6.08 1.62 -9.14
CA LEU A 80 -5.90 0.37 -8.41
C LEU A 80 -6.30 -0.84 -9.25
N ARG A 81 -7.45 -0.78 -9.93
CA ARG A 81 -7.90 -1.88 -10.79
C ARG A 81 -6.90 -2.15 -11.92
N HIS A 82 -6.46 -1.12 -12.63
CA HIS A 82 -5.45 -1.29 -13.68
C HIS A 82 -4.17 -1.92 -13.15
N HIS A 83 -3.69 -1.49 -11.97
CA HIS A 83 -2.50 -2.09 -11.38
C HIS A 83 -2.68 -3.58 -11.08
N LEU A 84 -3.82 -3.98 -10.51
CA LEU A 84 -4.14 -5.38 -10.23
C LEU A 84 -4.29 -6.21 -11.52
N ASP A 85 -4.89 -5.64 -12.57
CA ASP A 85 -5.02 -6.29 -13.87
C ASP A 85 -3.67 -6.50 -14.57
N THR A 86 -2.65 -5.73 -14.19
CA THR A 86 -1.27 -5.84 -14.70
C THR A 86 -0.32 -6.61 -13.79
N LEU A 87 -0.83 -7.21 -12.69
CA LEU A 87 -0.01 -8.09 -11.86
C LEU A 87 0.40 -9.34 -12.66
N PRO A 88 1.67 -9.73 -12.64
CA PRO A 88 2.16 -10.90 -13.37
C PRO A 88 1.75 -12.26 -12.76
#